data_AF-A0A4Q0ZG97-F1
#
_entry.id   AF-A0A4Q0ZG97-F1
#
_cell.length_a   1.000
_cell.length_b   1.000
_cell.length_c   1.000
_cell.angle_alpha   90.00
_cell.angle_beta   90.00
_cell.angle_gamma   90.00
#
_symmetry.space_group_name_H-M   'P 1'
#
loop_
_entity.id
_entity.type
_entity.pdbx_description
1 polymer ?
#
loop_
_entity_poly.entity_id
_entity_poly.type
_entity_poly.pdbx_seq_one_letter_code
_entity_poly.pdbx_strand_id
1 'polypeptide(L)'
;MKKLPKIGLLYLDYVMRFFDKSNFKGWPDKIETVTYHWKNDKARFIKEIKRKKIKILIGNIPATAYETFVQISKELPDVRFVPSIETQFSNRSKENVTLFCKKYKISIPKTKIFYDKDEGYEYLKNKATYPQIIKRSYGPSNYGGYFVHKADSFKDAKKLLDEKKYNPIYTQNAIDLKDSGDIRVMLIGHKPICAFWRYSGKNQWITNTSQGGSMSYENIPMNALELAVKASKAAKAEYWACDIAISAKTGKAYILECATAFAAFPYIRDWICQYLMWDFSKGRFKKPHVPLFSWEELGKIDSSLLRTMRNIGFSKYKPSFDGEYYLNDTKDNFDMSLTEISNNGDVPDSIAPDKNANQSKNSKKTEDEYEKKRINLNEATLTDLMSLYGMEEDLAIEIKEYLEENIITDSSDLLELESIDSQMLKSWDESIDDMRIDINTATIEILKKINGIGPKLAKIILDYRKKVTSLKDINELKELEGIGKNKFSQLKSRLKIGE
;
A
#
# COMPACT_ATOMS: atom_id res chain seq x y z
N MET A 1 4.08 -31.59 -29.62
CA MET A 1 4.26 -30.96 -28.29
C MET A 1 2.90 -30.53 -27.75
N LYS A 2 2.59 -30.74 -26.47
CA LYS A 2 1.34 -30.25 -25.87
C LYS A 2 1.27 -28.72 -25.94
N LYS A 3 0.09 -28.18 -26.25
CA LYS A 3 -0.15 -26.74 -26.27
C LYS A 3 0.06 -26.16 -24.87
N LEU A 4 0.80 -25.05 -24.78
CA LEU A 4 1.06 -24.36 -23.52
C LEU A 4 -0.19 -23.58 -23.07
N PRO A 5 -0.36 -23.31 -21.76
CA PRO A 5 -1.48 -22.52 -21.27
C PRO A 5 -1.38 -21.07 -21.77
N LYS A 6 -2.53 -20.44 -22.04
CA LYS A 6 -2.54 -19.03 -22.43
C LYS A 6 -2.33 -18.14 -21.20
N ILE A 7 -1.23 -17.38 -21.21
CA ILE A 7 -0.85 -16.47 -20.13
C ILE A 7 -1.48 -15.09 -20.35
N GLY A 8 -1.99 -14.51 -19.27
CA GLY A 8 -2.38 -13.11 -19.19
C GLY A 8 -1.64 -12.40 -18.07
N LEU A 9 -1.18 -11.17 -18.32
CA LEU A 9 -0.67 -10.26 -17.29
C LEU A 9 -1.81 -9.37 -16.80
N LEU A 10 -2.02 -9.35 -15.49
CA LEU A 10 -2.94 -8.45 -14.80
C LEU A 10 -2.27 -7.10 -14.56
N TYR A 11 -2.90 -6.04 -15.04
CA TYR A 11 -2.59 -4.65 -14.69
C TYR A 11 -3.78 -4.03 -13.96
N LEU A 12 -3.53 -2.96 -13.21
CA LEU A 12 -4.55 -2.13 -12.60
C LEU A 12 -4.27 -0.67 -12.97
N ASP A 13 -5.30 0.14 -13.13
CA ASP A 13 -5.10 1.57 -13.39
C ASP A 13 -4.31 2.22 -12.25
N TYR A 14 -3.43 3.16 -12.59
CA TYR A 14 -2.61 3.91 -11.62
C TYR A 14 -1.65 3.06 -10.76
N VAL A 15 -1.56 1.75 -11.02
CA VAL A 15 -0.60 0.85 -10.37
C VAL A 15 0.54 0.54 -11.34
N MET A 16 1.77 0.69 -10.86
CA MET A 16 2.96 0.37 -11.66
C MET A 16 2.95 -1.09 -12.12
N ARG A 17 3.25 -1.30 -13.40
CA ARG A 17 3.34 -2.64 -14.00
C ARG A 17 4.55 -3.38 -13.46
N PHE A 18 4.30 -4.49 -12.78
CA PHE A 18 5.37 -5.31 -12.22
C PHE A 18 6.02 -6.20 -13.30
N PHE A 19 5.23 -6.92 -14.10
CA PHE A 19 5.71 -7.73 -15.22
C PHE A 19 5.42 -7.08 -16.57
N ASP A 20 6.24 -7.43 -17.55
CA ASP A 20 6.02 -7.16 -18.96
C ASP A 20 6.16 -8.44 -19.79
N LYS A 21 5.55 -8.47 -20.97
CA LYS A 21 5.63 -9.60 -21.91
C LYS A 21 7.09 -9.99 -22.24
N SER A 22 8.01 -9.02 -22.24
CA SER A 22 9.44 -9.25 -22.49
C SER A 22 10.11 -10.15 -21.45
N ASN A 23 9.55 -10.27 -20.23
CA ASN A 23 10.08 -11.18 -19.21
C ASN A 23 9.87 -12.66 -19.56
N PHE A 24 8.93 -13.01 -20.45
CA PHE A 24 8.62 -14.38 -20.87
C PHE A 24 9.40 -14.78 -22.15
N LYS A 25 10.71 -14.55 -22.16
CA LYS A 25 11.56 -14.79 -23.32
C LYS A 25 11.53 -16.27 -23.75
N GLY A 26 11.19 -16.51 -25.02
CA GLY A 26 11.10 -17.84 -25.61
C GLY A 26 9.73 -18.50 -25.47
N TRP A 27 8.78 -17.89 -24.77
CA TRP A 27 7.39 -18.36 -24.77
C TRP A 27 6.79 -18.24 -26.18
N PRO A 28 6.22 -19.32 -26.75
CA PRO A 28 5.85 -19.36 -28.17
C PRO A 28 4.56 -18.58 -28.48
N ASP A 29 3.63 -18.55 -27.54
CA ASP A 29 2.32 -17.94 -27.74
C ASP A 29 2.31 -16.46 -27.29
N LYS A 30 1.40 -15.67 -27.84
CA LYS A 30 1.21 -14.28 -27.40
C LYS A 30 0.81 -14.24 -25.91
N ILE A 31 1.58 -13.50 -25.12
CA ILE A 31 1.21 -13.13 -23.75
C ILE A 31 0.13 -12.04 -23.82
N GLU A 32 -1.05 -12.32 -23.27
CA GLU A 32 -2.13 -11.34 -23.19
C GLU A 32 -1.90 -10.36 -22.04
N THR A 33 -2.54 -9.21 -22.13
CA THR A 33 -2.68 -8.28 -21.01
C THR A 33 -4.16 -8.01 -20.77
N VAL A 34 -4.53 -7.83 -19.51
CA VAL A 34 -5.86 -7.38 -19.08
C VAL A 34 -5.67 -6.35 -17.98
N THR A 35 -6.40 -5.24 -18.06
CA THR A 35 -6.34 -4.17 -17.05
C THR A 35 -7.63 -4.21 -16.27
N TYR A 36 -7.56 -4.25 -14.94
CA TYR A 36 -8.71 -4.03 -14.07
C TYR A 36 -8.84 -2.52 -13.82
N HIS A 37 -9.97 -1.96 -14.21
CA HIS A 37 -10.29 -0.57 -13.92
C HIS A 37 -10.95 -0.48 -12.54
N TRP A 38 -10.60 0.52 -11.73
CA TRP A 38 -11.17 0.62 -10.38
C TRP A 38 -12.70 0.82 -10.41
N LYS A 39 -13.36 0.63 -9.26
CA LYS A 39 -14.83 0.67 -9.08
C LYS A 39 -15.54 -0.59 -9.63
N ASN A 40 -16.58 -0.44 -10.44
CA ASN A 40 -17.52 -1.51 -10.82
C ASN A 40 -17.10 -2.32 -12.05
N ASP A 41 -15.80 -2.55 -12.25
CA ASP A 41 -15.26 -3.15 -13.47
C ASP A 41 -15.26 -4.69 -13.49
N LYS A 42 -15.63 -5.31 -12.36
CA LYS A 42 -15.58 -6.76 -12.15
C LYS A 42 -16.15 -7.56 -13.33
N ALA A 43 -17.37 -7.22 -13.77
CA ALA A 43 -18.06 -7.96 -14.83
C ALA A 43 -17.36 -7.86 -16.19
N ARG A 44 -16.90 -6.65 -16.57
CA ARG A 44 -16.16 -6.42 -17.82
C ARG A 44 -14.84 -7.18 -17.80
N PHE A 45 -14.10 -7.09 -16.69
CA PHE A 45 -12.81 -7.75 -16.51
C PHE A 45 -12.92 -9.28 -16.67
N ILE A 46 -13.89 -9.90 -16.00
CA ILE A 46 -14.18 -11.34 -16.12
C ILE A 46 -14.53 -11.73 -17.56
N LYS A 47 -15.39 -10.95 -18.22
CA LYS A 47 -15.77 -11.17 -19.62
C LYS A 47 -14.56 -11.09 -20.55
N GLU A 48 -13.65 -10.15 -20.30
CA GLU A 48 -12.42 -10.01 -21.08
C GLU A 48 -11.50 -11.24 -20.92
N ILE A 49 -11.28 -11.72 -19.69
CA ILE A 49 -10.48 -12.92 -19.42
C ILE A 49 -11.05 -14.14 -20.14
N LYS A 50 -12.37 -14.36 -20.02
CA LYS A 50 -13.07 -15.47 -20.68
C LYS A 50 -12.95 -15.38 -22.20
N ARG A 51 -13.20 -14.20 -22.77
CA ARG A 51 -13.07 -13.93 -24.22
C ARG A 51 -11.65 -14.20 -24.73
N LYS A 52 -10.64 -13.76 -23.99
CA LYS A 52 -9.22 -13.99 -24.34
C LYS A 52 -8.77 -15.42 -24.10
N LYS A 53 -9.57 -16.26 -23.43
CA LYS A 53 -9.26 -17.65 -23.08
C LYS A 53 -7.98 -17.77 -22.23
N ILE A 54 -7.75 -16.80 -21.34
CA ILE A 54 -6.61 -16.82 -20.42
C ILE A 54 -6.81 -17.98 -19.44
N LYS A 55 -5.76 -18.76 -19.19
CA LYS A 55 -5.74 -19.89 -18.24
C LYS A 55 -4.84 -19.64 -17.03
N ILE A 56 -3.85 -18.76 -17.18
CA ILE A 56 -2.98 -18.33 -16.09
C ILE A 56 -2.98 -16.82 -16.09
N LEU A 57 -3.36 -16.21 -14.97
CA LEU A 57 -3.37 -14.76 -14.78
C LEU A 57 -2.29 -14.38 -13.77
N ILE A 58 -1.31 -13.61 -14.22
CA ILE A 58 -0.12 -13.27 -13.43
C ILE A 58 -0.18 -11.80 -13.04
N GLY A 59 -0.11 -11.51 -11.75
CA GLY A 59 -0.04 -10.13 -11.26
C GLY A 59 -0.29 -10.03 -9.76
N ASN A 60 0.34 -9.03 -9.15
CA ASN A 60 0.14 -8.71 -7.75
C ASN A 60 -1.13 -7.88 -7.58
N ILE A 61 -1.94 -8.28 -6.62
CA ILE A 61 -3.20 -7.62 -6.26
C ILE A 61 -2.92 -6.75 -5.04
N PRO A 62 -3.16 -5.43 -5.11
CA PRO A 62 -2.99 -4.55 -3.95
C PRO A 62 -4.04 -4.85 -2.88
N ALA A 63 -3.72 -4.50 -1.63
CA ALA A 63 -4.58 -4.73 -0.48
C ALA A 63 -6.02 -4.22 -0.67
N THR A 64 -6.17 -3.05 -1.31
CA THR A 64 -7.46 -2.41 -1.59
C THR A 64 -8.34 -3.18 -2.59
N ALA A 65 -7.73 -3.97 -3.47
CA ALA A 65 -8.44 -4.77 -4.47
C ALA A 65 -8.65 -6.22 -4.02
N TYR A 66 -8.07 -6.65 -2.90
CA TYR A 66 -8.02 -8.05 -2.49
C TYR A 66 -9.41 -8.71 -2.46
N GLU A 67 -10.38 -8.10 -1.76
CA GLU A 67 -11.74 -8.64 -1.64
C GLU A 67 -12.45 -8.76 -2.99
N THR A 68 -12.27 -7.77 -3.87
CA THR A 68 -12.81 -7.82 -5.23
C THR A 68 -12.22 -8.98 -6.02
N PHE A 69 -10.92 -9.23 -5.87
CA PHE A 69 -10.27 -10.35 -6.56
C PHE A 69 -10.59 -11.72 -5.96
N VAL A 70 -10.92 -11.81 -4.67
CA VAL A 70 -11.52 -13.02 -4.08
C VAL A 70 -12.87 -13.34 -4.73
N GLN A 71 -13.68 -12.34 -5.05
CA GLN A 71 -14.93 -12.56 -5.78
C GLN A 71 -14.69 -12.93 -7.25
N ILE A 72 -13.75 -12.25 -7.91
CA ILE A 72 -13.38 -12.53 -9.30
C ILE A 72 -12.86 -13.96 -9.46
N SER A 73 -12.03 -14.44 -8.53
CA SER A 73 -11.46 -15.79 -8.62
C SER A 73 -12.53 -16.88 -8.54
N LYS A 74 -13.57 -16.68 -7.70
CA LYS A 74 -14.73 -17.58 -7.61
C LYS A 74 -15.52 -17.65 -8.93
N GLU A 75 -15.58 -16.55 -9.69
CA GLU A 75 -16.24 -16.49 -11.01
C GLU A 75 -15.36 -17.00 -12.17
N LEU A 76 -14.10 -17.33 -11.88
CA LEU A 76 -13.07 -17.81 -12.81
C LEU A 76 -12.36 -19.09 -12.28
N PRO A 77 -13.08 -20.18 -11.98
CA PRO A 77 -12.51 -21.37 -11.34
C PRO A 77 -11.45 -22.09 -12.20
N ASP A 78 -11.49 -21.93 -13.52
CA ASP A 78 -10.53 -22.54 -14.46
C ASP A 78 -9.28 -21.69 -14.70
N VAL A 79 -9.15 -20.53 -14.03
CA VAL A 79 -8.02 -19.61 -14.20
C VAL A 79 -7.13 -19.70 -12.97
N ARG A 80 -5.87 -20.10 -13.17
CA ARG A 80 -4.86 -20.06 -12.11
C ARG A 80 -4.38 -18.61 -11.93
N PHE A 81 -4.62 -18.05 -10.75
CA PHE A 81 -4.00 -16.79 -10.33
C PHE A 81 -2.58 -17.07 -9.85
N VAL A 82 -1.62 -16.26 -10.28
CA VAL A 82 -0.22 -16.37 -9.88
C VAL A 82 0.28 -15.01 -9.41
N PRO A 83 0.58 -14.85 -8.11
CA PRO A 83 0.42 -15.84 -7.05
C PRO A 83 -1.07 -16.10 -6.76
N SER A 84 -1.39 -17.20 -6.10
CA SER A 84 -2.79 -17.50 -5.76
C SER A 84 -3.41 -16.40 -4.89
N ILE A 85 -4.74 -16.29 -4.85
CA ILE A 85 -5.40 -15.29 -4.00
C ILE A 85 -5.05 -15.52 -2.51
N GLU A 86 -5.02 -16.78 -2.10
CA GLU A 86 -4.69 -17.22 -0.73
C GLU A 86 -3.25 -16.86 -0.37
N THR A 87 -2.32 -17.03 -1.32
CA THR A 87 -0.92 -16.63 -1.15
C THR A 87 -0.80 -15.13 -0.87
N GLN A 88 -1.64 -14.33 -1.54
CA GLN A 88 -1.64 -12.88 -1.42
C GLN A 88 -2.36 -12.36 -0.17
N PHE A 89 -2.90 -13.24 0.69
CA PHE A 89 -3.57 -12.86 1.94
C PHE A 89 -2.72 -11.94 2.83
N SER A 90 -1.43 -12.25 2.97
CA SER A 90 -0.51 -11.46 3.80
C SER A 90 -0.25 -10.06 3.24
N ASN A 91 -0.56 -9.79 1.97
CA ASN A 91 -0.42 -8.45 1.38
C ASN A 91 -1.44 -7.45 1.93
N ARG A 92 -2.54 -7.93 2.52
CA ARG A 92 -3.68 -7.10 2.89
C ARG A 92 -3.38 -6.16 4.06
N SER A 93 -2.71 -6.66 5.10
CA SER A 93 -2.45 -5.89 6.31
C SER A 93 -1.40 -6.57 7.20
N LYS A 94 -0.90 -5.83 8.20
CA LYS A 94 0.01 -6.38 9.22
C LYS A 94 -0.66 -7.43 10.11
N GLU A 95 -1.97 -7.32 10.30
CA GLU A 95 -2.78 -8.33 10.96
C GLU A 95 -2.80 -9.63 10.16
N ASN A 96 -2.99 -9.58 8.84
CA ASN A 96 -2.99 -10.76 7.99
C ASN A 96 -1.66 -11.52 8.06
N VAL A 97 -0.53 -10.80 8.04
CA VAL A 97 0.81 -11.39 8.29
C VAL A 97 0.85 -12.13 9.64
N THR A 98 0.29 -11.53 10.68
CA THR A 98 0.27 -12.11 12.03
C THR A 98 -0.58 -13.37 12.11
N LEU A 99 -1.76 -13.34 11.50
CA LEU A 99 -2.67 -14.49 11.44
C LEU A 99 -2.05 -15.63 10.64
N PHE A 100 -1.43 -15.33 9.50
CA PHE A 100 -0.67 -16.27 8.70
C PHE A 100 0.44 -16.94 9.53
N CYS A 101 1.27 -16.13 10.21
CA CYS A 101 2.35 -16.67 11.02
C CYS A 101 1.84 -17.55 12.17
N LYS A 102 0.75 -17.18 12.83
CA LYS A 102 0.13 -17.96 13.91
C LYS A 102 -0.38 -19.31 13.40
N LYS A 103 -1.12 -19.32 12.29
CA LYS A 103 -1.68 -20.54 11.67
C LYS A 103 -0.60 -21.57 11.37
N TYR A 104 0.51 -21.13 10.78
CA TYR A 104 1.61 -22.00 10.35
C TYR A 104 2.75 -22.12 11.37
N LYS A 105 2.56 -21.63 12.60
CA LYS A 105 3.57 -21.68 13.68
C LYS A 105 4.93 -21.12 13.22
N ILE A 106 4.90 -20.00 12.51
CA ILE A 106 6.06 -19.24 12.05
C ILE A 106 6.45 -18.25 13.15
N SER A 107 7.75 -18.12 13.39
CA SER A 107 8.28 -17.22 14.42
C SER A 107 7.98 -15.77 14.06
N ILE A 108 7.22 -15.09 14.91
CA ILE A 108 6.83 -13.67 14.82
C ILE A 108 7.02 -13.06 16.23
N PRO A 109 7.37 -11.77 16.36
CA PRO A 109 7.41 -11.17 17.70
C PRO A 109 6.03 -11.27 18.37
N LYS A 110 5.99 -11.32 19.70
CA LYS A 110 4.73 -11.51 20.43
C LYS A 110 3.77 -10.36 20.11
N THR A 111 2.72 -10.66 19.34
CA THR A 111 1.74 -9.68 18.85
C THR A 111 0.35 -9.94 19.40
N LYS A 112 -0.31 -8.86 19.81
CA LYS A 112 -1.73 -8.82 20.19
C LYS A 112 -2.49 -7.79 19.34
N ILE A 113 -3.74 -8.09 19.05
CA ILE A 113 -4.62 -7.33 18.18
C ILE A 113 -5.96 -7.23 18.90
N PHE A 114 -6.44 -6.00 19.11
CA PHE A 114 -7.70 -5.74 19.81
C PHE A 114 -8.57 -4.79 18.99
N TYR A 115 -9.78 -5.24 18.67
CA TYR A 115 -10.80 -4.39 18.04
C TYR A 115 -11.63 -3.62 19.07
N ASP A 116 -11.72 -4.15 20.29
CA ASP A 116 -12.20 -3.42 21.46
C ASP A 116 -11.04 -2.61 22.07
N LYS A 117 -11.25 -1.30 22.22
CA LYS A 117 -10.21 -0.39 22.72
C LYS A 117 -9.93 -0.59 24.20
N ASP A 118 -10.96 -0.88 25.00
CA ASP A 118 -10.84 -1.02 26.44
C ASP A 118 -10.07 -2.30 26.77
N GLU A 119 -10.36 -3.40 26.07
CA GLU A 119 -9.56 -4.63 26.18
C GLU A 119 -8.08 -4.39 25.81
N GLY A 120 -7.85 -3.61 24.75
CA GLY A 120 -6.50 -3.24 24.32
C GLY A 120 -5.76 -2.41 25.37
N TYR A 121 -6.41 -1.42 25.96
CA TYR A 121 -5.83 -0.61 27.04
C TYR A 121 -5.59 -1.43 28.31
N GLU A 122 -6.50 -2.31 28.69
CA GLU A 122 -6.34 -3.21 29.83
C GLU A 122 -5.16 -4.17 29.63
N TYR A 123 -4.98 -4.71 28.42
CA TYR A 123 -3.80 -5.50 28.10
C TYR A 123 -2.52 -4.68 28.22
N LEU A 124 -2.48 -3.49 27.63
CA LEU A 124 -1.30 -2.61 27.65
C LEU A 124 -0.92 -2.19 29.08
N LYS A 125 -1.91 -1.91 29.93
CA LYS A 125 -1.70 -1.50 31.32
C LYS A 125 -1.21 -2.64 32.20
N ASN A 126 -1.82 -3.82 32.09
CA ASN A 126 -1.69 -4.87 33.10
C ASN A 126 -0.88 -6.10 32.64
N LYS A 127 -0.67 -6.31 31.34
CA LYS A 127 -0.11 -7.56 30.79
C LYS A 127 1.02 -7.37 29.76
N ALA A 128 1.16 -6.18 29.17
CA ALA A 128 2.21 -5.92 28.19
C ALA A 128 3.60 -5.83 28.85
N THR A 129 4.63 -6.19 28.08
CA THR A 129 6.04 -6.08 28.51
C THR A 129 6.72 -5.03 27.66
N TYR A 130 7.12 -3.92 28.27
CA TYR A 130 7.70 -2.80 27.53
C TYR A 130 9.19 -3.01 27.20
N PRO A 131 9.69 -2.46 26.07
CA PRO A 131 8.95 -1.60 25.13
C PRO A 131 8.02 -2.36 24.18
N GLN A 132 6.96 -1.68 23.74
CA GLN A 132 6.00 -2.17 22.76
C GLN A 132 6.14 -1.40 21.43
N ILE A 133 5.91 -2.09 20.33
CA ILE A 133 5.81 -1.52 18.98
C ILE A 133 4.34 -1.51 18.59
N ILE A 134 3.78 -0.31 18.43
CA ILE A 134 2.40 -0.08 18.01
C ILE A 134 2.41 0.28 16.53
N LYS A 135 1.58 -0.42 15.74
CA LYS A 135 1.55 -0.24 14.28
C LYS A 135 0.13 0.01 13.80
N ARG A 136 -0.04 0.80 12.74
CA ARG A 136 -1.30 0.82 11.99
C ARG A 136 -1.45 -0.49 11.20
N SER A 137 -2.56 -1.20 11.41
CA SER A 137 -2.83 -2.50 10.76
C SER A 137 -3.00 -2.34 9.24
N TYR A 138 -3.85 -1.38 8.84
CA TYR A 138 -4.17 -1.07 7.44
C TYR A 138 -3.42 0.18 6.96
N GLY A 139 -2.71 0.09 5.83
CA GLY A 139 -2.09 1.24 5.18
C GLY A 139 -1.05 0.81 4.12
N PRO A 140 -0.78 1.65 3.11
CA PRO A 140 0.23 1.37 2.11
C PRO A 140 1.63 1.23 2.74
N SER A 141 2.35 0.17 2.37
CA SER A 141 3.70 -0.17 2.89
C SER A 141 4.80 0.82 2.49
N ASN A 142 4.50 1.78 1.61
CA ASN A 142 5.52 2.63 0.98
C ASN A 142 5.96 3.81 1.86
N TYR A 143 5.22 4.13 2.93
CA TYR A 143 5.46 5.32 3.76
C TYR A 143 6.28 5.02 5.03
N GLY A 144 7.49 4.48 4.81
CA GLY A 144 8.66 4.78 5.64
C GLY A 144 8.46 4.84 7.16
N GLY A 145 7.88 3.82 7.79
CA GLY A 145 7.83 3.69 9.25
C GLY A 145 6.97 4.72 10.02
N TYR A 146 6.33 5.67 9.33
CA TYR A 146 5.49 6.72 9.94
C TYR A 146 4.34 6.13 10.79
N PHE A 147 3.87 4.95 10.42
CA PHE A 147 2.81 4.22 11.11
C PHE A 147 3.30 3.13 12.07
N VAL A 148 4.58 3.18 12.45
CA VAL A 148 5.21 2.23 13.37
C VAL A 148 5.84 3.05 14.48
N HIS A 149 5.41 2.82 15.71
CA HIS A 149 5.79 3.63 16.86
C HIS A 149 6.32 2.75 17.97
N LYS A 150 7.39 3.19 18.63
CA LYS A 150 7.89 2.56 19.85
C LYS A 150 7.30 3.29 21.06
N ALA A 151 6.66 2.55 21.96
CA ALA A 151 6.19 3.03 23.25
C ALA A 151 6.99 2.34 24.35
N ASP A 152 7.66 3.12 25.21
CA ASP A 152 8.46 2.59 26.31
C ASP A 152 7.64 2.38 27.60
N SER A 153 6.41 2.92 27.67
CA SER A 153 5.50 2.74 28.79
C SER A 153 4.01 2.71 28.39
N PHE A 154 3.13 2.31 29.32
CA PHE A 154 1.67 2.40 29.13
C PHE A 154 1.19 3.83 28.87
N LYS A 155 1.79 4.82 29.56
CA LYS A 155 1.45 6.23 29.38
C LYS A 155 1.72 6.67 27.94
N ASP A 156 2.87 6.28 27.38
CA ASP A 156 3.25 6.61 26.00
C ASP A 156 2.34 5.90 25.00
N ALA A 157 2.08 4.61 25.23
CA ALA A 157 1.18 3.81 24.39
C ALA A 157 -0.23 4.38 24.35
N LYS A 158 -0.79 4.75 25.52
CA LYS A 158 -2.14 5.33 25.62
C LYS A 158 -2.21 6.68 24.92
N LYS A 159 -1.25 7.57 25.18
CA LYS A 159 -1.18 8.88 24.52
C LYS A 159 -1.18 8.74 23.00
N LEU A 160 -0.31 7.87 22.48
CA LEU A 160 -0.22 7.61 21.04
C LEU A 160 -1.55 7.09 20.47
N LEU A 161 -2.19 6.11 21.13
CA LEU A 161 -3.42 5.50 20.64
C LEU A 161 -4.63 6.45 20.71
N ASP A 162 -4.67 7.34 21.71
CA ASP A 162 -5.68 8.38 21.81
C ASP A 162 -5.52 9.44 20.71
N GLU A 163 -4.28 9.83 20.39
CA GLU A 163 -3.95 10.80 19.33
C GLU A 163 -4.20 10.21 17.93
N LYS A 164 -3.61 9.05 17.64
CA LYS A 164 -3.63 8.43 16.31
C LYS A 164 -4.89 7.62 16.02
N LYS A 165 -5.67 7.29 17.04
CA LYS A 165 -6.97 6.59 16.95
C LYS A 165 -6.93 5.29 16.13
N TYR A 166 -5.80 4.57 16.15
CA TYR A 166 -5.66 3.33 15.39
C TYR A 166 -6.69 2.28 15.79
N ASN A 167 -7.28 1.64 14.79
CA ASN A 167 -8.23 0.53 14.94
C ASN A 167 -7.94 -0.54 13.88
N PRO A 168 -7.71 -1.82 14.26
CA PRO A 168 -7.55 -2.32 15.63
C PRO A 168 -6.29 -1.76 16.33
N ILE A 169 -6.25 -1.85 17.66
CA ILE A 169 -5.02 -1.70 18.44
C ILE A 169 -4.12 -2.89 18.12
N TYR A 170 -3.15 -2.67 17.25
CA TYR A 170 -2.11 -3.65 16.92
C TYR A 170 -0.84 -3.33 17.71
N THR A 171 -0.45 -4.21 18.61
CA THR A 171 0.71 -4.04 19.48
C THR A 171 1.58 -5.29 19.52
N GLN A 172 2.89 -5.08 19.58
CA GLN A 172 3.89 -6.12 19.42
C GLN A 172 5.07 -5.89 20.37
N ASN A 173 5.60 -6.93 21.00
CA ASN A 173 6.83 -6.79 21.79
C ASN A 173 7.98 -6.29 20.90
N ALA A 174 8.68 -5.26 21.36
CA ALA A 174 9.89 -4.81 20.71
C ALA A 174 10.97 -5.91 20.76
N ILE A 175 11.66 -6.11 19.64
CA ILE A 175 12.83 -6.97 19.57
C ILE A 175 14.06 -6.08 19.64
N ASP A 176 14.98 -6.47 20.52
CA ASP A 176 16.34 -5.95 20.52
C ASP A 176 17.07 -6.48 19.28
N LEU A 177 17.18 -5.65 18.25
CA LEU A 177 17.68 -6.04 16.93
C LEU A 177 19.20 -6.20 16.96
N LYS A 178 19.66 -7.39 16.58
CA LYS A 178 21.08 -7.63 16.34
C LYS A 178 21.58 -6.64 15.27
N ASP A 179 22.67 -5.94 15.58
CA ASP A 179 23.32 -4.96 14.70
C ASP A 179 22.39 -3.80 14.26
N SER A 180 21.27 -3.58 14.96
CA SER A 180 20.28 -2.53 14.65
C SER A 180 19.75 -2.55 13.21
N GLY A 181 19.72 -3.74 12.60
CA GLY A 181 19.25 -3.95 11.24
C GLY A 181 18.15 -5.00 11.15
N ASP A 182 17.43 -4.97 10.03
CA ASP A 182 16.53 -6.05 9.63
C ASP A 182 17.02 -6.66 8.31
N ILE A 183 16.61 -7.90 8.01
CA ILE A 183 17.06 -8.64 6.84
C ILE A 183 15.89 -8.76 5.87
N ARG A 184 16.08 -8.29 4.64
CA ARG A 184 15.19 -8.63 3.52
C ARG A 184 15.66 -9.94 2.92
N VAL A 185 14.76 -10.92 2.78
CA VAL A 185 15.00 -12.16 2.03
C VAL A 185 13.95 -12.29 0.93
N MET A 186 14.41 -12.44 -0.31
CA MET A 186 13.60 -12.66 -1.50
C MET A 186 13.76 -14.10 -1.97
N LEU A 187 12.64 -14.76 -2.28
CA LEU A 187 12.57 -16.15 -2.67
C LEU A 187 11.80 -16.34 -3.97
N ILE A 188 12.23 -17.32 -4.76
CA ILE A 188 11.55 -17.82 -5.96
C ILE A 188 11.50 -19.34 -5.87
N GLY A 189 10.32 -19.95 -6.02
CA GLY A 189 10.14 -21.40 -5.84
C GLY A 189 10.73 -21.91 -4.53
N HIS A 190 10.50 -21.17 -3.44
CA HIS A 190 11.03 -21.42 -2.09
C HIS A 190 12.57 -21.36 -1.94
N LYS A 191 13.32 -21.02 -2.99
CA LYS A 191 14.77 -20.82 -2.89
C LYS A 191 15.09 -19.35 -2.62
N PRO A 192 15.90 -19.01 -1.61
CA PRO A 192 16.45 -17.67 -1.45
C PRO A 192 17.31 -17.29 -2.67
N ILE A 193 16.96 -16.19 -3.33
CA ILE A 193 17.67 -15.69 -4.52
C ILE A 193 18.38 -14.36 -4.27
N CYS A 194 17.99 -13.66 -3.21
CA CYS A 194 18.64 -12.43 -2.78
C CYS A 194 18.31 -12.18 -1.31
N ALA A 195 19.32 -11.82 -0.52
CA ALA A 195 19.14 -11.40 0.86
C ALA A 195 20.11 -10.26 1.19
N PHE A 196 19.69 -9.34 2.05
CA PHE A 196 20.54 -8.26 2.52
C PHE A 196 20.04 -7.69 3.84
N TRP A 197 20.98 -7.24 4.66
CA TRP A 197 20.74 -6.38 5.79
C TRP A 197 20.32 -4.98 5.32
N ARG A 198 19.38 -4.40 6.04
CA ARG A 198 18.98 -3.00 5.99
C ARG A 198 19.25 -2.41 7.37
N TYR A 199 20.20 -1.51 7.45
CA TYR A 199 20.53 -0.81 8.69
C TYR A 199 19.84 0.54 8.73
N SER A 200 19.39 0.96 9.92
CA SER A 200 18.93 2.31 10.13
C SER A 200 20.10 3.31 10.15
N GLY A 201 19.85 4.57 9.81
CA GLY A 201 20.84 5.64 9.97
C GLY A 201 21.23 5.84 11.44
N LYS A 202 22.37 6.49 11.73
CA LYS A 202 22.79 6.82 13.11
C LYS A 202 21.62 7.51 13.85
N ASN A 203 21.24 6.97 15.01
CA ASN A 203 20.14 7.41 15.88
C ASN A 203 18.69 7.18 15.37
N GLN A 204 18.48 6.36 14.35
CA GLN A 204 17.14 5.94 13.93
C GLN A 204 16.89 4.47 14.29
N TRP A 205 15.69 4.14 14.74
CA TRP A 205 15.29 2.76 15.08
C TRP A 205 14.54 2.05 13.94
N ILE A 206 14.18 2.79 12.88
CA ILE A 206 13.47 2.31 11.70
C ILE A 206 14.47 2.10 10.56
N THR A 207 14.46 0.92 9.96
CA THR A 207 15.47 0.42 9.02
C THR A 207 15.11 0.58 7.54
N ASN A 208 14.12 1.42 7.22
CA ASN A 208 13.67 1.59 5.84
C ASN A 208 14.75 2.31 5.00
N THR A 209 15.17 1.65 3.92
CA THR A 209 16.23 2.13 3.00
C THR A 209 15.90 3.45 2.31
N SER A 210 14.63 3.89 2.29
CA SER A 210 14.23 5.20 1.76
C SER A 210 14.61 6.39 2.65
N GLN A 211 15.13 6.15 3.86
CA GLN A 211 15.49 7.21 4.83
C GLN A 211 16.99 7.24 5.17
N GLY A 212 17.86 6.89 4.21
CA GLY A 212 19.32 7.01 4.39
C GLY A 212 20.00 5.84 5.12
N GLY A 213 19.33 4.68 5.18
CA GLY A 213 19.89 3.43 5.68
C GLY A 213 20.92 2.82 4.73
N SER A 214 21.88 2.06 5.26
CA SER A 214 22.86 1.30 4.46
C SER A 214 22.40 -0.13 4.21
N MET A 215 22.85 -0.71 3.10
CA MET A 215 22.59 -2.11 2.74
C MET A 215 23.88 -2.92 2.84
N SER A 216 23.80 -4.14 3.38
CA SER A 216 24.90 -5.10 3.34
C SER A 216 24.42 -6.47 2.89
N TYR A 217 25.15 -7.08 1.96
CA TYR A 217 24.84 -8.40 1.40
C TYR A 217 25.55 -9.55 2.14
N GLU A 218 26.51 -9.21 3.00
CA GLU A 218 27.41 -10.17 3.64
C GLU A 218 26.83 -10.73 4.94
N ASN A 219 27.29 -11.92 5.32
CA ASN A 219 27.05 -12.53 6.63
C ASN A 219 25.56 -12.67 6.99
N ILE A 220 24.73 -13.04 6.01
CA ILE A 220 23.30 -13.28 6.25
C ILE A 220 23.13 -14.56 7.08
N PRO A 221 22.51 -14.49 8.28
CA PRO A 221 22.33 -15.65 9.14
C PRO A 221 21.49 -16.75 8.49
N MET A 222 21.96 -18.00 8.57
CA MET A 222 21.27 -19.16 7.97
C MET A 222 19.86 -19.36 8.53
N ASN A 223 19.66 -19.13 9.83
CA ASN A 223 18.36 -19.25 10.47
C ASN A 223 17.32 -18.21 9.96
N ALA A 224 17.76 -17.08 9.41
CA ALA A 224 16.89 -16.14 8.71
C ALA A 224 16.40 -16.73 7.38
N LEU A 225 17.31 -17.33 6.61
CA LEU A 225 16.99 -17.99 5.35
C LEU A 225 16.04 -19.16 5.57
N GLU A 226 16.31 -20.03 6.55
CA GLU A 226 15.44 -21.14 6.93
C GLU A 226 14.02 -20.69 7.31
N LEU A 227 13.92 -19.61 8.11
CA LEU A 227 12.63 -19.02 8.49
C LEU A 227 11.88 -18.48 7.26
N ALA A 228 12.59 -17.82 6.34
CA ALA A 228 12.00 -17.27 5.12
C ALA A 228 11.50 -18.39 4.18
N VAL A 229 12.26 -19.48 4.05
CA VAL A 229 11.88 -20.67 3.27
C VAL A 229 10.66 -21.35 3.90
N LYS A 230 10.64 -21.50 5.24
CA LYS A 230 9.48 -22.03 5.96
C LYS A 230 8.23 -21.19 5.68
N ALA A 231 8.34 -19.86 5.74
CA ALA A 231 7.24 -18.96 5.44
C ALA A 231 6.78 -19.04 3.98
N SER A 232 7.71 -19.07 3.02
CA SER A 232 7.39 -19.19 1.60
C SER A 232 6.68 -20.49 1.26
N LYS A 233 7.11 -21.63 1.85
CA LYS A 233 6.45 -22.93 1.69
C LYS A 233 5.04 -22.93 2.29
N ALA A 234 4.88 -22.38 3.50
CA ALA A 234 3.57 -22.24 4.13
C ALA A 234 2.60 -21.36 3.33
N ALA A 235 3.11 -20.31 2.68
CA ALA A 235 2.33 -19.46 1.79
C ALA A 235 2.08 -20.09 0.41
N LYS A 236 2.76 -21.19 0.07
CA LYS A 236 2.75 -21.82 -1.27
C LYS A 236 3.10 -20.84 -2.39
N ALA A 237 3.98 -19.89 -2.09
CA ALA A 237 4.25 -18.75 -2.94
C ALA A 237 5.28 -19.01 -4.03
N GLU A 238 4.95 -18.70 -5.29
CA GLU A 238 5.87 -18.79 -6.43
C GLU A 238 7.05 -17.83 -6.27
N TYR A 239 6.77 -16.67 -5.71
CA TYR A 239 7.74 -15.67 -5.33
C TYR A 239 7.29 -14.99 -4.03
N TRP A 240 8.21 -14.81 -3.10
CA TRP A 240 7.92 -14.34 -1.74
C TRP A 240 9.02 -13.45 -1.19
N ALA A 241 8.65 -12.42 -0.44
CA ALA A 241 9.59 -11.57 0.27
C ALA A 241 9.27 -11.57 1.76
N CYS A 242 10.31 -11.66 2.58
CA CYS A 242 10.24 -11.58 4.04
C CYS A 242 11.17 -10.49 4.56
N ASP A 243 10.70 -9.77 5.57
CA ASP A 243 11.50 -8.89 6.41
C ASP A 243 11.69 -9.57 7.76
N ILE A 244 12.92 -9.75 8.18
CA ILE A 244 13.28 -10.61 9.32
C ILE A 244 14.13 -9.84 10.31
N ALA A 245 13.77 -9.95 11.59
CA ALA A 245 14.58 -9.50 12.71
C ALA A 245 15.36 -10.67 13.32
N ILE A 246 16.60 -10.42 13.73
CA ILE A 246 17.36 -11.32 14.60
C ILE A 246 17.43 -10.68 15.99
N SER A 247 17.03 -11.42 17.01
CA SER A 247 17.17 -10.98 18.40
C SER A 247 18.64 -10.99 18.81
N ALA A 248 19.19 -9.84 19.22
CA ALA A 248 20.55 -9.72 19.74
C ALA A 248 20.77 -10.63 20.97
N LYS A 249 19.76 -10.74 21.84
CA LYS A 249 19.83 -11.51 23.09
C LYS A 249 19.80 -13.02 22.91
N THR A 250 19.04 -13.51 21.92
CA THR A 250 18.75 -14.96 21.78
C THR A 250 19.27 -15.56 20.48
N GLY A 251 19.69 -14.73 19.52
CA GLY A 251 20.02 -15.15 18.16
C GLY A 251 18.82 -15.63 17.33
N LYS A 252 17.60 -15.62 17.88
CA LYS A 252 16.41 -16.16 17.23
C LYS A 252 15.88 -15.22 16.14
N ALA A 253 15.47 -15.81 15.02
CA ALA A 253 14.86 -15.11 13.90
C ALA A 253 13.34 -14.95 14.05
N TYR A 254 12.81 -13.81 13.60
CA TYR A 254 11.40 -13.46 13.65
C TYR A 254 10.97 -12.75 12.36
N ILE A 255 9.84 -13.16 11.77
CA ILE A 255 9.21 -12.44 10.67
C ILE A 255 8.63 -11.12 11.20
N LEU A 256 9.05 -10.01 10.61
CA LEU A 256 8.44 -8.70 10.82
C LEU A 256 7.30 -8.47 9.83
N GLU A 257 7.56 -8.74 8.54
CA GLU A 257 6.61 -8.63 7.44
C GLU A 257 6.88 -9.71 6.39
N CYS A 258 5.86 -10.14 5.65
CA CYS A 258 6.05 -11.03 4.51
C CYS A 258 4.91 -10.91 3.51
N ALA A 259 5.21 -10.93 2.21
CA ALA A 259 4.26 -10.65 1.15
C ALA A 259 4.75 -11.13 -0.22
N THR A 260 3.86 -11.12 -1.22
CA THR A 260 4.24 -11.25 -2.64
C THR A 260 4.62 -9.90 -3.27
N ALA A 261 4.77 -8.84 -2.45
CA ALA A 261 5.12 -7.51 -2.89
C ALA A 261 6.64 -7.34 -3.03
N PHE A 262 7.09 -7.07 -4.26
CA PHE A 262 8.49 -6.94 -4.63
C PHE A 262 8.73 -5.56 -5.26
N ALA A 263 9.61 -4.75 -4.67
CA ALA A 263 10.26 -3.65 -5.38
C ALA A 263 11.59 -4.17 -5.93
N ALA A 264 11.52 -5.00 -6.97
CA ALA A 264 12.67 -5.79 -7.42
C ALA A 264 13.36 -5.21 -8.65
N PHE A 265 14.68 -5.38 -8.69
CA PHE A 265 15.52 -5.13 -9.85
C PHE A 265 15.02 -5.90 -11.08
N PRO A 266 15.25 -5.41 -12.29
CA PRO A 266 14.72 -6.05 -13.50
C PRO A 266 15.14 -7.52 -13.69
N TYR A 267 16.37 -7.90 -13.32
CA TYR A 267 16.83 -9.29 -13.43
C TYR A 267 16.07 -10.26 -12.51
N ILE A 268 15.61 -9.81 -11.33
CA ILE A 268 14.79 -10.64 -10.44
C ILE A 268 13.44 -10.94 -11.09
N ARG A 269 12.84 -9.97 -11.78
CA ARG A 269 11.60 -10.18 -12.55
C ARG A 269 11.81 -11.22 -13.66
N ASP A 270 12.95 -11.16 -14.34
CA ASP A 270 13.32 -12.17 -15.34
C ASP A 270 13.47 -13.56 -14.71
N TRP A 271 14.08 -13.68 -13.52
CA TRP A 271 14.17 -14.97 -12.81
C TRP A 271 12.82 -15.51 -12.35
N ILE A 272 11.93 -14.64 -11.85
CA ILE A 272 10.56 -15.04 -11.51
C ILE A 272 9.91 -15.63 -12.77
N CYS A 273 9.97 -14.92 -13.90
CA CYS A 273 9.37 -15.40 -15.15
C CYS A 273 10.04 -16.67 -15.70
N GLN A 274 11.35 -16.86 -15.51
CA GLN A 274 12.00 -18.13 -15.84
C GLN A 274 11.47 -19.29 -15.00
N TYR A 275 11.29 -19.09 -13.70
CA TYR A 275 10.65 -20.07 -12.82
C TYR A 275 9.20 -20.36 -13.24
N LEU A 276 8.41 -19.32 -13.53
CA LEU A 276 7.03 -19.48 -13.98
C LEU A 276 6.94 -20.22 -15.33
N MET A 277 7.84 -19.92 -16.27
CA MET A 277 7.92 -20.67 -17.53
C MET A 277 8.26 -22.14 -17.30
N TRP A 278 9.15 -22.46 -16.36
CA TRP A 278 9.44 -23.84 -15.98
C TRP A 278 8.19 -24.54 -15.41
N ASP A 279 7.50 -23.91 -14.45
CA ASP A 279 6.26 -24.40 -13.84
C ASP A 279 5.17 -24.68 -14.91
N PHE A 280 4.84 -23.69 -15.74
CA PHE A 280 3.69 -23.78 -16.64
C PHE A 280 3.92 -24.69 -17.85
N SER A 281 5.17 -25.01 -18.15
CA SER A 281 5.52 -25.64 -19.42
C SER A 281 5.71 -27.14 -19.38
N LYS A 282 5.60 -27.76 -18.19
CA LYS A 282 5.71 -29.21 -18.00
C LYS A 282 6.98 -29.79 -18.65
N GLY A 283 8.11 -29.10 -18.47
CA GLY A 283 9.44 -29.55 -18.91
C GLY A 283 9.95 -28.98 -20.23
N ARG A 284 9.19 -28.12 -20.93
CA ARG A 284 9.71 -27.42 -22.13
C ARG A 284 10.76 -26.36 -21.78
N PHE A 285 10.58 -25.66 -20.66
CA PHE A 285 11.58 -24.73 -20.12
C PHE A 285 12.33 -25.41 -18.97
N LYS A 286 13.63 -25.14 -18.89
CA LYS A 286 14.50 -25.69 -17.84
C LYS A 286 14.26 -24.94 -16.53
N LYS A 287 14.36 -25.67 -15.42
CA LYS A 287 14.45 -25.10 -14.07
C LYS A 287 15.61 -24.09 -14.04
N PRO A 288 15.38 -22.83 -13.61
CA PRO A 288 16.46 -21.87 -13.49
C PRO A 288 17.40 -22.26 -12.35
N HIS A 289 18.67 -21.86 -12.47
CA HIS A 289 19.70 -22.08 -11.48
C HIS A 289 20.19 -20.73 -10.96
N VAL A 290 20.17 -20.57 -9.64
CA VAL A 290 20.68 -19.40 -8.91
C VAL A 290 21.50 -19.97 -7.76
N PRO A 291 22.82 -19.75 -7.69
CA PRO A 291 23.62 -20.20 -6.56
C PRO A 291 23.19 -19.53 -5.24
N LEU A 292 23.33 -20.22 -4.12
CA LEU A 292 23.20 -19.57 -2.82
C LEU A 292 24.28 -18.48 -2.68
N PHE A 293 23.96 -17.38 -1.99
CA PHE A 293 24.85 -16.22 -1.81
C PHE A 293 25.21 -15.47 -3.10
N SER A 294 24.56 -15.75 -4.24
CA SER A 294 24.81 -15.00 -5.49
C SER A 294 24.60 -13.48 -5.35
N TRP A 295 23.84 -13.04 -4.35
CA TRP A 295 23.63 -11.64 -4.02
C TRP A 295 24.87 -10.94 -3.45
N GLU A 296 25.84 -11.66 -2.89
CA GLU A 296 27.11 -11.08 -2.44
C GLU A 296 27.93 -10.60 -3.63
N GLU A 297 28.00 -11.42 -4.69
CA GLU A 297 28.68 -11.03 -5.94
C GLU A 297 27.92 -9.97 -6.72
N LEU A 298 26.60 -10.11 -6.83
CA LEU A 298 25.78 -9.08 -7.48
C LEU A 298 25.81 -7.76 -6.71
N GLY A 299 25.92 -7.80 -5.39
CA GLY A 299 26.03 -6.61 -4.53
C GLY A 299 27.29 -5.79 -4.74
N LYS A 300 28.35 -6.38 -5.32
CA LYS A 300 29.59 -5.68 -5.72
C LYS A 300 29.44 -4.90 -7.02
N ILE A 301 28.38 -5.15 -7.79
CA ILE A 301 28.12 -4.47 -9.06
C ILE A 301 27.47 -3.12 -8.79
N ASP A 302 27.84 -2.11 -9.57
CA ASP A 302 27.23 -0.79 -9.49
C ASP A 302 25.71 -0.83 -9.66
N SER A 303 25.00 -0.10 -8.80
CA SER A 303 23.54 -0.15 -8.74
C SER A 303 22.86 0.43 -10.00
N SER A 304 23.50 1.36 -10.72
CA SER A 304 22.97 1.88 -11.97
C SER A 304 23.00 0.83 -13.07
N LEU A 305 24.05 -0.02 -13.07
CA LEU A 305 24.15 -1.16 -13.97
C LEU A 305 23.13 -2.24 -13.60
N LEU A 306 23.02 -2.61 -12.32
CA LEU A 306 22.02 -3.60 -11.87
C LEU A 306 20.57 -3.22 -12.21
N ARG A 307 20.26 -1.91 -12.25
CA ARG A 307 18.95 -1.39 -12.67
C ARG A 307 18.66 -1.54 -14.16
N THR A 308 19.67 -1.82 -14.99
CA THR A 308 19.52 -1.99 -16.44
C THR A 308 19.80 -3.42 -16.90
N MET A 309 20.52 -4.22 -16.10
CA MET A 309 20.80 -5.62 -16.41
C MET A 309 19.52 -6.46 -16.49
N ARG A 310 19.47 -7.32 -17.51
CA ARG A 310 18.36 -8.24 -17.81
C ARG A 310 18.91 -9.63 -18.12
N ASN A 311 18.11 -10.66 -17.83
CA ASN A 311 18.41 -12.04 -18.19
C ASN A 311 19.77 -12.57 -17.70
N ILE A 312 20.18 -12.18 -16.49
CA ILE A 312 21.35 -12.78 -15.83
C ILE A 312 21.08 -14.28 -15.63
N GLY A 313 22.05 -15.14 -15.89
CA GLY A 313 21.94 -16.58 -15.68
C GLY A 313 23.20 -17.13 -15.06
N PHE A 314 23.05 -18.18 -14.26
CA PHE A 314 24.17 -18.90 -13.67
C PHE A 314 24.26 -20.29 -14.29
N SER A 315 25.45 -20.65 -14.75
CA SER A 315 25.76 -22.03 -15.09
C SER A 315 25.90 -22.86 -13.81
N LYS A 316 25.49 -24.13 -13.87
CA LYS A 316 25.94 -25.08 -12.84
C LYS A 316 27.45 -25.22 -12.98
N TYR A 317 28.15 -25.10 -11.86
CA TYR A 317 29.58 -25.42 -11.82
C TYR A 317 29.80 -26.83 -12.37
N LYS A 318 30.76 -26.96 -13.29
CA LYS A 318 31.26 -28.23 -13.78
C LYS A 318 32.77 -28.19 -13.54
N PRO A 319 33.30 -29.00 -12.61
CA PRO A 319 34.73 -29.01 -12.37
C PRO A 319 35.46 -29.42 -13.66
N SER A 320 36.62 -28.82 -13.89
CA SER A 320 37.58 -29.32 -14.87
C SER A 320 38.16 -30.64 -14.35
N PHE A 321 38.50 -31.56 -15.25
CA PHE A 321 38.94 -32.92 -14.91
C PHE A 321 40.33 -32.99 -14.26
N ASP A 322 41.03 -31.87 -14.11
CA ASP A 322 42.46 -31.77 -13.80
C ASP A 322 42.80 -31.27 -12.38
N GLY A 323 41.96 -31.53 -11.38
CA GLY A 323 42.45 -31.64 -9.99
C GLY A 323 41.74 -30.86 -8.89
N GLU A 324 40.61 -30.20 -9.16
CA GLU A 324 39.94 -29.38 -8.14
C GLU A 324 38.93 -30.19 -7.30
N TYR A 325 39.40 -31.21 -6.56
CA TYR A 325 38.61 -31.92 -5.54
C TYR A 325 38.55 -31.18 -4.18
N TYR A 326 39.05 -29.94 -4.11
CA TYR A 326 39.24 -29.17 -2.87
C TYR A 326 38.31 -27.98 -2.67
N LEU A 327 37.21 -27.87 -3.44
CA LEU A 327 36.20 -26.84 -3.17
C LEU A 327 35.23 -27.35 -2.11
N ASN A 328 35.33 -26.77 -0.91
CA ASN A 328 34.28 -26.77 0.12
C ASN A 328 33.08 -25.97 -0.42
N ASP A 329 32.38 -26.50 -1.43
CA ASP A 329 31.09 -25.94 -1.83
C ASP A 329 30.21 -25.93 -0.58
N THR A 330 29.83 -24.74 -0.13
CA THR A 330 28.84 -24.59 0.92
C THR A 330 27.61 -25.37 0.48
N LYS A 331 27.24 -26.43 1.21
CA LYS A 331 26.08 -27.26 0.87
C LYS A 331 24.86 -26.36 0.68
N ASP A 332 24.43 -26.20 -0.57
CA ASP A 332 23.21 -25.49 -0.91
C ASP A 332 22.02 -26.35 -0.50
N ASN A 333 21.58 -26.16 0.74
CA ASN A 333 20.44 -26.88 1.31
C ASN A 333 19.09 -26.36 0.79
N PHE A 334 19.08 -25.32 -0.05
CA PHE A 334 17.86 -24.71 -0.58
C PHE A 334 17.71 -24.96 -2.06
N ASP A 335 17.04 -26.04 -2.43
CA ASP A 335 16.72 -26.26 -3.83
C ASP A 335 15.40 -25.57 -4.23
N MET A 336 15.36 -25.02 -5.44
CA MET A 336 14.15 -24.42 -5.98
C MET A 336 13.14 -25.51 -6.32
N SER A 337 11.90 -25.37 -5.89
CA SER A 337 10.84 -26.35 -6.12
C SER A 337 9.57 -25.68 -6.65
N LEU A 338 8.75 -26.48 -7.33
CA LEU A 338 7.40 -26.06 -7.70
C LEU A 338 6.56 -25.85 -6.43
N THR A 339 5.65 -24.89 -6.50
CA THR A 339 4.71 -24.60 -5.43
C THR A 339 3.57 -25.61 -5.41
N GLU A 340 3.08 -25.89 -4.21
CA GLU A 340 1.83 -26.62 -4.04
C GLU A 340 0.63 -25.75 -4.44
N ILE A 341 -0.49 -26.39 -4.77
CA ILE A 341 -1.73 -25.67 -5.08
C ILE A 341 -2.39 -25.21 -3.78
N SER A 342 -2.72 -23.92 -3.72
CA SER A 342 -3.44 -23.32 -2.60
C SER A 342 -4.91 -23.72 -2.56
N ASN A 343 -5.49 -23.73 -1.37
CA ASN A 343 -6.90 -23.97 -1.13
C ASN A 343 -7.46 -22.97 -0.10
N ASN A 344 -8.79 -22.84 -0.02
CA ASN A 344 -9.45 -21.91 0.90
C ASN A 344 -9.04 -22.13 2.37
N GLY A 345 -8.71 -23.37 2.75
CA GLY A 345 -8.27 -23.74 4.08
C GLY A 345 -6.85 -23.28 4.42
N ASP A 346 -6.09 -22.74 3.47
CA ASP A 346 -4.78 -22.13 3.73
C ASP A 346 -4.91 -20.74 4.36
N VAL A 347 -6.03 -20.05 4.10
CA VAL A 347 -6.30 -18.72 4.66
C VAL A 347 -6.71 -18.84 6.14
N PRO A 348 -6.11 -18.10 7.08
CA PRO A 348 -6.58 -18.04 8.47
C PRO A 348 -7.96 -17.39 8.60
N ASP A 349 -8.71 -17.79 9.63
CA ASP A 349 -9.98 -17.16 9.97
C ASP A 349 -9.79 -15.68 10.37
N SER A 350 -10.78 -14.85 10.02
CA SER A 350 -10.81 -13.45 10.43
C SER A 350 -11.05 -13.34 11.93
N ILE A 351 -10.28 -12.48 12.60
CA ILE A 351 -10.51 -12.11 14.01
C ILE A 351 -11.24 -10.78 14.16
N ALA A 352 -11.53 -10.10 13.04
CA ALA A 352 -12.33 -8.88 13.04
C ALA A 352 -13.77 -9.19 13.46
N PRO A 353 -14.41 -8.34 14.28
CA PRO A 353 -15.80 -8.53 14.65
C PRO A 353 -16.68 -8.50 13.40
N ASP A 354 -17.67 -9.40 13.37
CA ASP A 354 -18.60 -9.49 12.26
C ASP A 354 -19.43 -8.20 12.18
N LYS A 355 -19.29 -7.48 11.06
CA LYS A 355 -20.02 -6.21 10.85
C LYS A 355 -21.54 -6.40 10.91
N ASN A 356 -22.02 -7.63 10.69
CA ASN A 356 -23.44 -7.98 10.72
C ASN A 356 -23.94 -8.44 12.10
N ALA A 357 -23.07 -8.75 13.06
CA ALA A 357 -23.49 -9.21 14.39
C ALA A 357 -24.09 -8.09 15.27
N ASN A 358 -23.76 -6.82 14.96
CA ASN A 358 -24.28 -5.66 15.68
C ASN A 358 -25.58 -5.07 15.10
N GLN A 359 -26.20 -5.69 14.09
CA GLN A 359 -27.57 -5.33 13.66
C GLN A 359 -28.67 -6.05 14.44
N SER A 360 -28.31 -6.89 15.42
CA SER A 360 -29.23 -7.69 16.22
C SER A 360 -29.03 -7.40 17.71
N LYS A 361 -29.43 -6.21 18.16
CA LYS A 361 -29.93 -5.92 19.52
C LYS A 361 -30.36 -4.46 19.62
N ASN A 362 -31.68 -4.27 19.69
CA ASN A 362 -32.42 -3.09 20.15
C ASN A 362 -32.19 -1.75 19.43
N SER A 363 -33.06 -1.44 18.47
CA SER A 363 -34.14 -0.45 18.68
C SER A 363 -35.11 -0.44 17.51
N LYS A 364 -36.39 -0.22 17.82
CA LYS A 364 -37.52 -0.10 16.89
C LYS A 364 -37.16 0.80 15.70
N LYS A 365 -37.53 0.37 14.50
CA LYS A 365 -37.60 1.19 13.30
C LYS A 365 -38.47 2.43 13.57
N THR A 366 -37.84 3.59 13.61
CA THR A 366 -38.37 4.78 12.95
C THR A 366 -37.48 5.04 11.76
N GLU A 367 -38.08 5.02 10.57
CA GLU A 367 -37.46 5.55 9.36
C GLU A 367 -37.39 7.06 9.54
N ASP A 368 -36.29 7.55 10.11
CA ASP A 368 -35.94 8.95 10.01
C ASP A 368 -34.97 9.10 8.83
N GLU A 369 -35.38 9.87 7.83
CA GLU A 369 -34.53 10.37 6.75
C GLU A 369 -33.29 11.03 7.37
N TYR A 370 -32.15 10.33 7.36
CA TYR A 370 -30.86 10.96 7.61
C TYR A 370 -30.55 11.88 6.42
N GLU A 371 -30.87 13.17 6.57
CA GLU A 371 -30.28 14.22 5.74
C GLU A 371 -28.76 14.03 5.72
N LYS A 372 -28.20 13.76 4.54
CA LYS A 372 -26.76 13.75 4.32
C LYS A 372 -26.21 15.15 4.64
N LYS A 373 -25.65 15.32 5.83
CA LYS A 373 -24.97 16.56 6.23
C LYS A 373 -23.80 16.82 5.28
N ARG A 374 -23.87 17.90 4.50
CA ARG A 374 -22.78 18.36 3.63
C ARG A 374 -21.66 19.00 4.45
N ILE A 375 -20.44 18.92 3.95
CA ILE A 375 -19.21 19.30 4.66
C ILE A 375 -18.72 20.65 4.13
N ASN A 376 -18.67 21.67 4.99
CA ASN A 376 -17.98 22.92 4.66
C ASN A 376 -16.47 22.75 4.90
N LEU A 377 -15.67 22.76 3.84
CA LEU A 377 -14.23 22.48 3.94
C LEU A 377 -13.46 23.49 4.82
N ASN A 378 -13.90 24.76 4.85
CA ASN A 378 -13.25 25.79 5.67
C ASN A 378 -13.41 25.54 7.18
N GLU A 379 -14.48 24.86 7.59
CA GLU A 379 -14.82 24.59 8.99
C GLU A 379 -14.67 23.11 9.37
N ALA A 380 -14.50 22.23 8.39
CA ALA A 380 -14.45 20.78 8.56
C ALA A 380 -13.35 20.35 9.54
N THR A 381 -13.63 19.44 10.46
CA THR A 381 -12.57 18.78 11.23
C THR A 381 -11.81 17.78 10.35
N LEU A 382 -10.65 17.31 10.80
CA LEU A 382 -9.96 16.21 10.11
C LEU A 382 -10.87 14.98 9.97
N THR A 383 -11.75 14.73 10.95
CA THR A 383 -12.73 13.62 10.89
C THR A 383 -13.75 13.83 9.77
N ASP A 384 -14.20 15.06 9.57
CA ASP A 384 -15.16 15.41 8.52
C ASP A 384 -14.51 15.26 7.14
N LEU A 385 -13.27 15.74 6.97
CA LEU A 385 -12.50 15.54 5.73
C LEU A 385 -12.29 14.06 5.43
N MET A 386 -11.92 13.26 6.44
CA MET A 386 -11.72 11.81 6.29
C MET A 386 -12.98 11.02 5.93
N SER A 387 -14.16 11.64 6.00
CA SER A 387 -15.41 11.03 5.53
C SER A 387 -15.63 11.19 4.02
N LEU A 388 -14.86 12.07 3.37
CA LEU A 388 -14.91 12.25 1.92
C LEU A 388 -14.34 11.02 1.20
N TYR A 389 -14.99 10.65 0.10
CA TYR A 389 -14.64 9.46 -0.67
C TYR A 389 -13.22 9.60 -1.25
N GLY A 390 -12.35 8.63 -0.96
CA GLY A 390 -10.97 8.65 -1.44
C GLY A 390 -10.06 9.61 -0.68
N MET A 391 -10.52 10.20 0.43
CA MET A 391 -9.69 11.05 1.27
C MET A 391 -8.63 10.21 2.01
N GLU A 392 -7.37 10.58 1.84
CA GLU A 392 -6.24 10.06 2.60
C GLU A 392 -5.85 11.05 3.72
N GLU A 393 -5.23 10.56 4.78
CA GLU A 393 -4.87 11.38 5.95
C GLU A 393 -3.88 12.49 5.57
N ASP A 394 -2.93 12.18 4.69
CA ASP A 394 -1.93 13.15 4.19
C ASP A 394 -2.60 14.25 3.36
N LEU A 395 -3.57 13.89 2.50
CA LEU A 395 -4.36 14.85 1.73
C LEU A 395 -5.27 15.70 2.63
N ALA A 396 -5.85 15.10 3.67
CA ALA A 396 -6.67 15.82 4.64
C ALA A 396 -5.83 16.81 5.47
N ILE A 397 -4.57 16.47 5.77
CA ILE A 397 -3.60 17.37 6.39
C ILE A 397 -3.19 18.47 5.41
N GLU A 398 -2.90 18.14 4.15
CA GLU A 398 -2.55 19.11 3.10
C GLU A 398 -3.67 20.15 2.88
N ILE A 399 -4.93 19.71 2.86
CA ILE A 399 -6.10 20.61 2.81
C ILE A 399 -6.16 21.48 4.08
N LYS A 400 -5.80 20.94 5.26
CA LYS A 400 -5.79 21.70 6.52
C LYS A 400 -4.71 22.77 6.55
N GLU A 401 -3.50 22.44 6.10
CA GLU A 401 -2.38 23.37 5.97
C GLU A 401 -2.70 24.46 4.93
N TYR A 402 -3.31 24.10 3.80
CA TYR A 402 -3.77 25.06 2.80
C TYR A 402 -4.77 26.08 3.38
N LEU A 403 -5.66 25.63 4.26
CA LEU A 403 -6.67 26.46 4.92
C LEU A 403 -6.14 27.40 6.03
N GLU A 404 -4.89 27.23 6.48
CA GLU A 404 -4.29 28.16 7.45
C GLU A 404 -4.10 29.55 6.81
N GLU A 405 -3.71 29.57 5.54
CA GLU A 405 -3.43 30.80 4.81
C GLU A 405 -4.54 31.16 3.80
N ASN A 406 -5.26 30.18 3.26
CA ASN A 406 -6.23 30.36 2.18
C ASN A 406 -7.68 30.09 2.62
N ILE A 407 -8.64 30.56 1.83
CA ILE A 407 -10.07 30.25 2.01
C ILE A 407 -10.55 29.57 0.74
N ILE A 408 -11.20 28.41 0.89
CA ILE A 408 -11.81 27.70 -0.22
C ILE A 408 -13.18 28.34 -0.47
N THR A 409 -13.36 28.90 -1.66
CA THR A 409 -14.64 29.53 -2.08
C THR A 409 -15.32 28.76 -3.20
N ASP A 410 -14.54 27.95 -3.91
CA ASP A 410 -14.95 27.04 -4.96
C ASP A 410 -14.10 25.77 -4.83
N SER A 411 -14.67 24.58 -5.05
CA SER A 411 -13.91 23.33 -4.91
C SER A 411 -12.70 23.28 -5.84
N SER A 412 -12.70 24.01 -6.96
CA SER A 412 -11.54 24.15 -7.84
C SER A 412 -10.34 24.85 -7.22
N ASP A 413 -10.47 25.55 -6.09
CA ASP A 413 -9.33 26.12 -5.35
C ASP A 413 -8.35 25.05 -4.90
N LEU A 414 -8.86 23.85 -4.63
CA LEU A 414 -8.05 22.72 -4.24
C LEU A 414 -7.20 22.15 -5.38
N LEU A 415 -7.41 22.55 -6.64
CA LEU A 415 -6.52 22.17 -7.76
C LEU A 415 -5.14 22.83 -7.67
N GLU A 416 -4.93 23.77 -6.74
CA GLU A 416 -3.60 24.28 -6.40
C GLU A 416 -2.76 23.25 -5.65
N LEU A 417 -3.40 22.22 -5.06
CA LEU A 417 -2.72 21.08 -4.43
C LEU A 417 -2.40 20.02 -5.49
N GLU A 418 -1.12 19.67 -5.66
CA GLU A 418 -0.66 18.68 -6.66
C GLU A 418 -1.32 17.31 -6.48
N SER A 419 -1.73 17.00 -5.25
CA SER A 419 -2.40 15.76 -4.85
C SER A 419 -3.87 15.67 -5.27
N ILE A 420 -4.47 16.78 -5.73
CA ILE A 420 -5.91 16.87 -6.04
C ILE A 420 -6.11 17.10 -7.53
N ASP A 421 -6.89 16.22 -8.16
CA ASP A 421 -7.31 16.37 -9.55
C ASP A 421 -8.80 16.70 -9.69
N SER A 422 -9.18 17.17 -10.89
CA SER A 422 -10.57 17.54 -11.21
C SER A 422 -11.57 16.38 -11.09
N GLN A 423 -11.10 15.13 -11.11
CA GLN A 423 -11.95 13.94 -11.01
C GLN A 423 -12.24 13.60 -9.54
N MET A 424 -11.28 13.85 -8.64
CA MET A 424 -11.45 13.76 -7.19
C MET A 424 -12.44 14.80 -6.69
N LEU A 425 -12.32 16.06 -7.13
CA LEU A 425 -13.27 17.13 -6.75
C LEU A 425 -14.71 16.81 -7.14
N LYS A 426 -14.92 16.29 -8.36
CA LYS A 426 -16.24 15.83 -8.81
C LYS A 426 -16.84 14.73 -7.94
N SER A 427 -15.99 13.93 -7.28
CA SER A 427 -16.47 12.88 -6.37
C SER A 427 -16.95 13.43 -5.03
N TRP A 428 -16.62 14.69 -4.71
CA TRP A 428 -16.97 15.36 -3.47
C TRP A 428 -18.11 16.38 -3.62
N ASP A 429 -18.51 16.76 -4.83
CA ASP A 429 -19.53 17.79 -5.09
C ASP A 429 -20.86 17.55 -4.33
N GLU A 430 -21.31 16.31 -4.20
CA GLU A 430 -22.55 15.99 -3.47
C GLU A 430 -22.38 15.96 -1.94
N SER A 431 -21.13 15.94 -1.47
CA SER A 431 -20.75 15.80 -0.06
C SER A 431 -20.22 17.10 0.55
N ILE A 432 -19.87 18.09 -0.28
CA ILE A 432 -19.35 19.39 0.14
C ILE A 432 -20.48 20.42 0.16
N ASP A 433 -20.44 21.32 1.13
CA ASP A 433 -21.41 22.40 1.30
C ASP A 433 -21.10 23.64 0.42
N ASP A 434 -22.02 24.59 0.31
CA ASP A 434 -21.81 25.83 -0.43
C ASP A 434 -20.85 26.79 0.30
N MET A 435 -19.58 26.75 -0.10
CA MET A 435 -18.48 27.55 0.46
C MET A 435 -18.39 28.98 -0.10
N ARG A 436 -19.33 29.40 -0.96
CA ARG A 436 -19.33 30.77 -1.48
C ARG A 436 -19.47 31.78 -0.36
N ILE A 437 -18.67 32.84 -0.44
CA ILE A 437 -18.65 33.90 0.56
C ILE A 437 -19.73 34.94 0.26
N ASP A 438 -20.48 35.32 1.29
CA ASP A 438 -21.43 36.42 1.18
C ASP A 438 -20.71 37.77 1.08
N ILE A 439 -20.93 38.45 -0.04
CA ILE A 439 -20.30 39.74 -0.36
C ILE A 439 -20.68 40.86 0.62
N ASN A 440 -21.87 40.77 1.23
CA ASN A 440 -22.37 41.80 2.14
C ASN A 440 -21.74 41.72 3.53
N THR A 441 -21.27 40.55 3.93
CA THR A 441 -20.67 40.29 5.24
C THR A 441 -19.15 40.17 5.20
N ALA A 442 -18.56 39.87 4.04
CA ALA A 442 -17.11 39.72 3.89
C ALA A 442 -16.32 40.98 4.32
N THR A 443 -15.24 40.79 5.09
CA THR A 443 -14.30 41.86 5.45
C THR A 443 -13.26 42.07 4.36
N ILE A 444 -12.49 43.17 4.42
CA ILE A 444 -11.41 43.42 3.45
C ILE A 444 -10.38 42.29 3.42
N GLU A 445 -10.09 41.68 4.58
CA GLU A 445 -9.13 40.59 4.69
C GLU A 445 -9.68 39.28 4.10
N ILE A 446 -10.96 38.97 4.32
CA ILE A 446 -11.62 37.83 3.67
C ILE A 446 -11.65 38.02 2.16
N LEU A 447 -12.03 39.21 1.68
CA LEU A 447 -12.08 39.50 0.25
C LEU A 447 -10.72 39.31 -0.44
N LYS A 448 -9.61 39.69 0.21
CA LYS A 448 -8.25 39.49 -0.34
C LYS A 448 -7.84 38.02 -0.46
N LYS A 449 -8.42 37.13 0.34
CA LYS A 449 -8.13 35.68 0.31
C LYS A 449 -8.91 34.94 -0.77
N ILE A 450 -9.90 35.58 -1.41
CA ILE A 450 -10.68 34.97 -2.48
C ILE A 450 -9.88 34.99 -3.77
N ASN A 451 -9.66 33.81 -4.37
CA ASN A 451 -8.93 33.71 -5.62
C ASN A 451 -9.58 34.59 -6.70
N GLY A 452 -8.79 35.49 -7.27
CA GLY A 452 -9.21 36.49 -8.22
C GLY A 452 -9.57 37.87 -7.63
N ILE A 453 -9.58 38.09 -6.32
CA ILE A 453 -9.80 39.41 -5.72
C ILE A 453 -8.49 39.95 -5.11
N GLY A 454 -7.85 40.88 -5.82
CA GLY A 454 -6.66 41.57 -5.29
C GLY A 454 -7.00 42.77 -4.40
N PRO A 455 -6.00 43.40 -3.73
CA PRO A 455 -6.22 44.51 -2.79
C PRO A 455 -6.99 45.70 -3.38
N LYS A 456 -6.75 46.04 -4.64
CA LYS A 456 -7.47 47.11 -5.35
C LYS A 456 -8.95 46.77 -5.53
N LEU A 457 -9.25 45.54 -5.93
CA LEU A 457 -10.61 45.10 -6.18
C LEU A 457 -11.40 44.91 -4.88
N ALA A 458 -10.76 44.40 -3.82
CA ALA A 458 -11.36 44.32 -2.48
C ALA A 458 -11.80 45.70 -1.97
N LYS A 459 -10.98 46.74 -2.20
CA LYS A 459 -11.32 48.13 -1.85
C LYS A 459 -12.50 48.64 -2.67
N ILE A 460 -12.51 48.41 -3.98
CA ILE A 460 -13.61 48.82 -4.89
C ILE A 460 -14.94 48.17 -4.45
N ILE A 461 -14.93 46.88 -4.12
CA ILE A 461 -16.12 46.16 -3.62
C ILE A 461 -16.64 46.80 -2.33
N LEU A 462 -15.76 47.10 -1.37
CA LEU A 462 -16.17 47.74 -0.11
C LEU A 462 -16.67 49.18 -0.28
N ASP A 463 -16.02 49.97 -1.13
CA ASP A 463 -16.43 51.35 -1.41
C ASP A 463 -17.77 51.38 -2.14
N TYR A 464 -18.03 50.42 -3.04
CA TYR A 464 -19.35 50.26 -3.65
C TYR A 464 -20.40 49.86 -2.60
N ARG A 465 -20.09 48.91 -1.73
CA ARG A 465 -20.99 48.46 -0.64
C ARG A 465 -21.41 49.61 0.28
N LYS A 466 -20.50 50.53 0.59
CA LYS A 466 -20.79 51.74 1.37
C LYS A 466 -21.74 52.70 0.65
N LYS A 467 -21.71 52.76 -0.69
CA LYS A 467 -22.58 53.63 -1.48
C LYS A 467 -23.99 53.07 -1.62
N VAL A 468 -24.13 51.76 -1.83
CA VAL A 468 -25.44 51.10 -2.06
C VAL A 468 -26.04 50.49 -0.79
N THR A 469 -25.36 50.58 0.35
CA THR A 469 -25.68 49.96 1.65
C THR A 469 -25.54 48.43 1.64
N SER A 470 -26.14 47.74 0.69
CA SER A 470 -25.98 46.29 0.45
C SER A 470 -26.22 45.96 -1.01
N LEU A 471 -25.48 44.99 -1.55
CA LEU A 471 -25.74 44.44 -2.87
C LEU A 471 -26.98 43.53 -2.79
N LYS A 472 -27.90 43.67 -3.74
CA LYS A 472 -29.15 42.89 -3.82
C LYS A 472 -29.10 41.82 -4.91
N ASP A 473 -28.30 42.04 -5.95
CA ASP A 473 -28.01 41.06 -7.00
C ASP A 473 -26.50 40.94 -7.22
N ILE A 474 -26.01 39.70 -7.34
CA ILE A 474 -24.62 39.42 -7.66
C ILE A 474 -24.20 40.03 -9.01
N ASN A 475 -25.15 40.27 -9.91
CA ASN A 475 -24.92 40.95 -11.19
C ASN A 475 -24.44 42.39 -11.04
N GLU A 476 -24.67 43.06 -9.90
CA GLU A 476 -24.16 44.41 -9.62
C GLU A 476 -22.63 44.46 -9.67
N LEU A 477 -21.94 43.33 -9.48
CA LEU A 477 -20.49 43.23 -9.67
C LEU A 477 -20.02 43.63 -11.07
N LYS A 478 -20.86 43.54 -12.10
CA LYS A 478 -20.51 43.96 -13.47
C LYS A 478 -20.34 45.47 -13.61
N GLU A 479 -20.87 46.24 -12.68
CA GLU A 479 -20.78 47.70 -12.65
C GLU A 479 -19.46 48.19 -12.04
N LEU A 480 -18.70 47.27 -11.40
CA LEU A 480 -17.43 47.60 -10.75
C LEU A 480 -16.29 47.67 -11.75
N GLU A 481 -15.51 48.74 -11.64
CA GLU A 481 -14.29 48.92 -12.42
C GLU A 481 -13.31 47.77 -12.15
N GLY A 482 -12.85 47.11 -13.22
CA GLY A 482 -11.96 45.94 -13.15
C GLY A 482 -12.66 44.58 -13.17
N ILE A 483 -14.00 44.52 -13.23
CA ILE A 483 -14.76 43.25 -13.37
C ILE A 483 -15.32 43.11 -14.79
N GLY A 484 -14.51 42.57 -15.71
CA GLY A 484 -14.96 42.17 -17.05
C GLY A 484 -15.74 40.85 -17.07
N LYS A 485 -16.30 40.46 -18.23
CA LYS A 485 -17.13 39.23 -18.39
C LYS A 485 -16.47 37.95 -17.85
N ASN A 486 -15.18 37.76 -18.12
CA ASN A 486 -14.42 36.58 -17.66
C ASN A 486 -14.23 36.62 -16.14
N LYS A 487 -13.91 37.81 -15.61
CA LYS A 487 -13.72 38.01 -14.17
C LYS A 487 -15.01 37.82 -13.40
N PHE A 488 -16.11 38.32 -13.93
CA PHE A 488 -17.45 38.13 -13.39
C PHE A 488 -17.82 36.64 -13.31
N SER A 489 -17.56 35.84 -14.34
CA SER A 489 -17.86 34.39 -14.31
C SER A 489 -17.07 33.67 -13.20
N GLN A 490 -15.79 34.00 -13.01
CA GLN A 490 -14.98 33.45 -11.93
C GLN A 490 -15.51 33.88 -10.55
N LEU A 491 -15.85 35.15 -10.37
CA LEU A 491 -16.32 35.65 -9.08
C LEU A 491 -17.73 35.15 -8.73
N LYS A 492 -18.59 34.90 -9.73
CA LYS A 492 -19.94 34.37 -9.53
C LYS A 492 -19.95 32.95 -8.95
N SER A 493 -18.93 32.12 -9.23
CA SER A 493 -18.85 30.78 -8.61
C SER A 493 -18.32 30.80 -7.18
N ARG A 494 -17.81 31.95 -6.72
CA ARG A 494 -17.08 32.11 -5.45
C ARG A 494 -17.79 33.00 -4.44
N LEU A 495 -18.69 33.84 -4.92
CA LEU A 495 -19.44 34.82 -4.13
C LEU A 495 -20.94 34.52 -4.20
N LYS A 496 -21.63 34.79 -3.09
CA LYS A 496 -23.09 34.79 -3.01
C LYS A 496 -23.57 36.07 -2.34
N ILE A 497 -24.88 36.26 -2.33
CA ILE A 497 -25.57 37.19 -1.44
C ILE A 497 -26.20 36.31 -0.38
N GLY A 498 -25.95 36.61 0.90
CA GLY A 498 -26.57 35.91 2.02
C GLY A 498 -28.11 36.00 1.95
N GLU A 499 -28.80 35.02 2.54
CA GLU A 499 -30.27 35.06 2.68
C GLU A 499 -30.73 36.19 3.62
#